data_AF-A0AAN6MH10-F1
#
_entry.id   AF-A0AAN6MH10-F1
#
_cell.length_a   1.000
_cell.length_b   1.000
_cell.length_c   1.000
_cell.angle_alpha   90.00
_cell.angle_beta   90.00
_cell.angle_gamma   90.00
#
_symmetry.space_group_name_H-M   'P 1'
#
loop_
_entity.id
_entity.type
_entity.pdbx_description
1 polymer ?
#
loop_
_entity_poly.entity_id
_entity_poly.type
_entity_poly.pdbx_seq_one_letter_code
_entity_poly.pdbx_strand_id
1 'polypeptide(L)'
;MAPTQKILGRRPITLEDALGEEFNMLERLVHAPAVEKLYQELSDQTPVIEALTRHHLGLGSGDTCNVCARAASPSKVVFHCPMPNKVAEQKHPGTVDEKLGCEVGAYIWVEEQCPEIRTPHRYGFGFTDRHLPFLTRVVRRFWRSIHQLLGRPLLSNYIPHPPRQKAALGAYMILEYFGPDTGVMLSNTFPTQRSDPARRQRLFKGIAQIMLSLARVPQPRIGAFRFHDDGTITLTNRPLTCSMMILENDGAARTMQPGDTYGCTDAFVSETLTFHDRRFLSQPNAVFDERDCRAQMAVKAVLRILSHVYVRRDLREGPFPLQLTDFHASNIFVDEEWNVTGLVDLKWLCALPAEQLDVPYWLTGCSIDHIEGEKLEEFDVTRREFMGVFDAVERAAAGKGRAPRGLELSRIMREVWESKGTWFWHSLSSANAMYLLLETHFVWSVDSDEVVQKKVADKKAYDEDLKRVFAGTGP
;
A
#
# COMPACT_ATOMS: atom_id res chain seq x y z
N MET A 1 12.73 31.53 -22.24
CA MET A 1 12.15 30.50 -21.34
C MET A 1 13.08 29.30 -21.37
N ALA A 2 13.41 28.73 -20.21
CA ALA A 2 14.17 27.48 -20.16
C ALA A 2 13.36 26.36 -20.86
N PRO A 3 14.01 25.42 -21.56
CA PRO A 3 13.32 24.27 -22.13
C PRO A 3 12.67 23.45 -21.01
N THR A 4 11.42 23.05 -21.21
CA THR A 4 10.67 22.24 -20.24
C THR A 4 10.21 20.94 -20.88
N GLN A 5 10.05 19.90 -20.06
CA GLN A 5 9.58 18.60 -20.51
C GLN A 5 8.29 18.22 -19.78
N LYS A 6 7.39 17.53 -20.47
CA LYS A 6 6.09 17.13 -19.93
C LYS A 6 6.24 15.89 -19.06
N ILE A 7 5.69 15.93 -17.85
CA ILE A 7 5.55 14.78 -16.97
C ILE A 7 4.06 14.54 -16.72
N LEU A 8 3.67 13.28 -16.63
CA LEU A 8 2.29 12.90 -16.37
C LEU A 8 1.80 13.45 -15.02
N GLY A 9 0.69 14.17 -15.03
CA GLY A 9 0.02 14.65 -13.81
C GLY A 9 0.73 15.78 -13.08
N ARG A 10 1.80 16.36 -13.64
CA ARG A 10 2.52 17.51 -13.09
C ARG A 10 2.63 18.63 -14.14
N ARG A 11 2.99 19.83 -13.68
CA ARG A 11 3.39 20.92 -14.58
C ARG A 11 4.66 20.51 -15.33
N PRO A 12 4.90 21.03 -16.55
CA PRO A 12 6.17 20.80 -17.24
C PRO A 12 7.35 21.16 -16.33
N ILE A 13 8.35 20.29 -16.31
CA ILE A 13 9.51 20.43 -15.42
C ILE A 13 10.65 21.10 -16.17
N THR A 14 11.43 21.93 -15.46
CA THR A 14 12.69 22.46 -15.98
C THR A 14 13.82 21.44 -15.78
N LEU A 15 14.95 21.61 -16.46
CA LEU A 15 16.13 20.77 -16.21
C LEU A 15 16.64 20.92 -14.77
N GLU A 16 16.63 22.13 -14.24
CA GLU A 16 17.09 22.44 -12.88
C GLU A 16 16.26 21.68 -11.83
N ASP A 17 14.93 21.75 -11.94
CA ASP A 17 14.03 21.01 -11.06
C ASP A 17 14.20 19.50 -11.22
N ALA A 18 14.37 19.01 -12.46
CA ALA A 18 14.53 17.58 -12.73
C ALA A 18 15.84 16.99 -12.17
N LEU A 19 16.91 17.78 -12.10
CA LEU A 19 18.19 17.36 -11.51
C LEU A 19 18.11 17.25 -9.98
N GLY A 20 17.17 17.95 -9.34
CA GLY A 20 16.92 17.87 -7.90
C GLY A 20 15.95 16.76 -7.47
N GLU A 21 15.37 16.02 -8.40
CA GLU A 21 14.38 14.97 -8.09
C GLU A 21 15.08 13.62 -7.80
N GLU A 22 14.68 12.98 -6.70
CA GLU A 22 15.16 11.64 -6.30
C GLU A 22 14.60 10.50 -7.16
N PHE A 23 13.49 10.74 -7.84
CA PHE A 23 12.89 9.75 -8.74
C PHE A 23 13.64 9.67 -10.05
N ASN A 24 13.59 8.52 -10.73
CA ASN A 24 14.23 8.37 -12.03
C ASN A 24 13.47 9.17 -13.10
N MET A 25 13.89 10.42 -13.30
CA MET A 25 13.20 11.36 -14.19
C MET A 25 13.24 10.93 -15.65
N LEU A 26 14.29 10.21 -16.08
CA LEU A 26 14.38 9.71 -17.45
C LEU A 26 13.25 8.70 -17.74
N GLU A 27 13.00 7.77 -16.83
CA GLU A 27 11.89 6.81 -16.95
C GLU A 27 10.53 7.52 -16.93
N ARG A 28 10.36 8.49 -16.02
CA ARG A 28 9.11 9.24 -15.89
C ARG A 28 8.77 10.09 -17.11
N LEU A 29 9.78 10.63 -17.79
CA LEU A 29 9.60 11.40 -19.02
C LEU A 29 9.13 10.52 -20.18
N VAL A 30 9.56 9.25 -20.24
CA VAL A 30 9.09 8.28 -21.24
C VAL A 30 7.62 7.90 -21.01
N HIS A 31 7.14 7.94 -19.76
CA HIS A 31 5.77 7.55 -19.43
C HIS A 31 4.71 8.50 -19.97
N ALA A 32 4.96 9.82 -20.06
CA ALA A 32 3.94 10.77 -20.49
C ALA A 32 3.44 10.51 -21.92
N PRO A 33 4.31 10.40 -22.96
CA PRO A 33 3.88 10.01 -24.30
C PRO A 33 3.24 8.62 -24.36
N ALA A 34 3.75 7.67 -23.58
CA ALA A 34 3.24 6.31 -23.57
C ALA A 34 1.82 6.20 -22.99
N VAL A 35 1.49 7.05 -22.02
CA VAL A 35 0.14 7.14 -21.43
C VAL A 35 -0.82 7.86 -22.36
N GLU A 36 -0.38 8.91 -23.07
CA GLU A 36 -1.19 9.54 -24.12
C GLU A 36 -1.54 8.55 -25.24
N LYS A 37 -0.55 7.76 -25.69
CA LYS A 37 -0.76 6.68 -26.66
C LYS A 37 -1.80 5.67 -26.15
N LEU A 38 -1.69 5.23 -24.90
CA LEU A 38 -2.65 4.30 -24.30
C LEU A 38 -4.07 4.89 -24.25
N TYR A 39 -4.22 6.16 -23.90
CA TYR A 39 -5.54 6.81 -23.92
C TYR A 39 -6.13 6.87 -25.32
N GLN A 40 -5.29 7.13 -26.34
CA GLN A 40 -5.72 7.11 -27.73
C GLN A 40 -6.19 5.71 -28.14
N GLU A 41 -5.42 4.67 -27.82
CA GLU A 41 -5.77 3.27 -28.09
C GLU A 41 -7.07 2.85 -27.39
N LEU A 42 -7.27 3.27 -26.13
CA LEU A 42 -8.52 3.01 -25.41
C LEU A 42 -9.70 3.76 -26.01
N SER A 43 -9.50 4.99 -26.47
CA SER A 43 -10.52 5.76 -27.18
C SER A 43 -10.93 5.07 -28.48
N ASP A 44 -9.96 4.60 -29.27
CA ASP A 44 -10.20 3.87 -30.51
C ASP A 44 -10.92 2.53 -30.27
N GLN A 45 -10.70 1.92 -29.10
CA GLN A 45 -11.34 0.68 -28.67
C GLN A 45 -12.65 0.88 -27.89
N THR A 46 -13.20 2.10 -27.83
CA THR A 46 -14.49 2.39 -27.15
C THR A 46 -15.60 1.40 -27.54
N PRO A 47 -15.82 1.04 -28.83
CA PRO A 47 -16.86 0.07 -29.19
C PRO A 47 -16.65 -1.32 -28.58
N VAL A 48 -15.39 -1.75 -28.43
CA VAL A 48 -15.03 -3.03 -27.80
C VAL A 48 -15.29 -2.95 -26.29
N ILE A 49 -14.88 -1.86 -25.65
CA ILE A 49 -15.11 -1.61 -24.21
C ILE A 49 -16.61 -1.63 -23.90
N GLU A 50 -17.44 -0.97 -24.71
CA GLU A 50 -18.88 -0.99 -24.54
C GLU A 50 -19.47 -2.40 -24.77
N ALA A 51 -19.01 -3.13 -25.78
CA ALA A 51 -19.48 -4.49 -26.06
C ALA A 51 -19.16 -5.45 -24.89
N LEU A 52 -17.94 -5.37 -24.35
CA LEU A 52 -17.53 -6.12 -23.16
C LEU A 52 -18.37 -5.71 -21.94
N THR A 53 -18.61 -4.42 -21.77
CA THR A 53 -19.42 -3.92 -20.65
C THR A 53 -20.86 -4.41 -20.73
N ARG A 54 -21.50 -4.34 -21.91
CA ARG A 54 -22.84 -4.90 -22.14
C ARG A 54 -22.87 -6.40 -21.87
N HIS A 55 -21.84 -7.13 -22.31
CA HIS A 55 -21.74 -8.57 -22.07
C HIS A 55 -21.74 -8.92 -20.58
N HIS A 56 -20.85 -8.28 -19.80
CA HIS A 56 -20.76 -8.51 -18.34
C HIS A 56 -21.97 -8.00 -17.56
N LEU A 57 -22.74 -7.06 -18.10
CA LEU A 57 -23.98 -6.60 -17.48
C LEU A 57 -25.21 -7.40 -17.92
N GLY A 58 -25.07 -8.34 -18.86
CA GLY A 58 -26.18 -9.10 -19.44
C GLY A 58 -27.17 -8.24 -20.25
N LEU A 59 -26.71 -7.11 -20.81
CA LEU A 59 -27.53 -6.16 -21.56
C LEU A 59 -27.73 -6.59 -23.02
N GLY A 60 -28.91 -6.30 -23.58
CA GLY A 60 -29.26 -6.54 -24.98
C GLY A 60 -28.71 -5.47 -25.93
N SER A 61 -28.83 -5.70 -27.25
CA SER A 61 -28.33 -4.79 -28.29
C SER A 61 -29.03 -3.43 -28.36
N GLY A 62 -30.21 -3.29 -27.72
CA GLY A 62 -30.97 -2.04 -27.64
C GLY A 62 -30.70 -1.22 -26.37
N ASP A 63 -29.90 -1.73 -25.43
CA ASP A 63 -29.67 -1.09 -24.14
C ASP A 63 -28.52 -0.06 -24.22
N THR A 64 -28.76 1.13 -23.64
CA THR A 64 -27.75 2.19 -23.55
C THR A 64 -26.76 1.87 -22.44
N CYS A 65 -25.50 1.64 -22.82
CA CYS A 65 -24.40 1.41 -21.91
C CYS A 65 -23.50 2.64 -21.87
N ASN A 66 -23.62 3.46 -20.83
CA ASN A 66 -22.73 4.61 -20.64
C ASN A 66 -21.49 4.15 -19.87
N VAL A 67 -20.45 3.77 -20.59
CA VAL A 67 -19.12 3.58 -20.00
C VAL A 67 -18.59 4.97 -19.67
N CYS A 68 -18.41 5.25 -18.38
CA CYS A 68 -18.01 6.57 -17.95
C CYS A 68 -16.56 6.84 -18.37
N ALA A 69 -16.37 7.62 -19.44
CA ALA A 69 -15.29 8.62 -19.52
C ALA A 69 -15.79 10.03 -19.15
N ARG A 70 -17.10 10.32 -19.26
CA ARG A 70 -17.85 11.50 -18.74
C ARG A 70 -19.29 11.53 -19.32
N ALA A 71 -20.34 11.13 -18.57
CA ALA A 71 -21.75 11.61 -18.69
C ALA A 71 -22.77 10.77 -17.87
N ALA A 72 -23.94 11.36 -17.56
CA ALA A 72 -24.96 10.85 -16.64
C ALA A 72 -26.01 9.89 -17.26
N SER A 73 -26.12 8.67 -16.72
CA SER A 73 -27.21 7.70 -16.95
C SER A 73 -27.34 6.80 -15.70
N PRO A 74 -28.52 6.20 -15.41
CA PRO A 74 -28.79 5.40 -14.21
C PRO A 74 -27.94 4.11 -14.02
N SER A 75 -27.22 3.64 -15.04
CA SER A 75 -26.37 2.44 -14.95
C SER A 75 -24.90 2.76 -15.23
N LYS A 76 -24.30 3.66 -14.43
CA LYS A 76 -22.87 3.97 -14.56
C LYS A 76 -22.03 2.83 -14.03
N VAL A 77 -21.04 2.43 -14.81
CA VAL A 77 -19.96 1.54 -14.39
C VAL A 77 -18.61 2.19 -14.66
N VAL A 78 -17.61 1.77 -13.89
CA VAL A 78 -16.22 2.16 -14.07
C VAL A 78 -15.50 1.02 -14.79
N PHE A 79 -15.00 1.32 -15.98
CA PHE A 79 -14.12 0.41 -16.70
C PHE A 79 -12.67 0.68 -16.27
N HIS A 80 -12.09 -0.24 -15.53
CA HIS A 80 -10.74 -0.13 -15.00
C HIS A 80 -9.77 -0.91 -15.89
N CYS A 81 -8.82 -0.20 -16.51
CA CYS A 81 -7.73 -0.79 -17.30
C CYS A 81 -6.39 -0.46 -16.61
N PRO A 82 -5.56 -1.46 -16.28
CA PRO A 82 -4.21 -1.22 -15.79
C PRO A 82 -3.39 -0.47 -16.84
N MET A 83 -2.54 0.46 -16.39
CA MET A 83 -1.56 1.13 -17.25
C MET A 83 -0.25 0.33 -17.25
N PRO A 84 0.14 -0.36 -18.35
CA PRO A 84 1.36 -1.17 -18.39
C PRO A 84 2.62 -0.38 -18.03
N ASN A 85 2.68 0.88 -18.47
CA ASN A 85 3.80 1.80 -18.25
C ASN A 85 3.91 2.33 -16.82
N LYS A 86 3.01 1.93 -15.91
CA LYS A 86 3.05 2.28 -14.48
C LYS A 86 3.30 1.09 -13.57
N VAL A 87 3.52 -0.09 -14.15
CA VAL A 87 3.69 -1.34 -13.40
C VAL A 87 4.88 -2.15 -13.91
N ALA A 88 5.88 -1.48 -14.49
CA ALA A 88 7.09 -2.11 -15.01
C ALA A 88 6.85 -3.23 -16.05
N GLU A 89 5.71 -3.25 -16.76
CA GLU A 89 5.33 -4.35 -17.65
C GLU A 89 6.37 -4.59 -18.76
N GLN A 90 6.97 -3.52 -19.28
CA GLN A 90 8.01 -3.62 -20.30
C GLN A 90 9.28 -4.32 -19.80
N LYS A 91 9.63 -4.13 -18.52
CA LYS A 91 10.82 -4.74 -17.88
C LYS A 91 10.51 -6.14 -17.37
N HIS A 92 9.28 -6.35 -16.93
CA HIS A 92 8.79 -7.59 -16.33
C HIS A 92 7.42 -7.95 -16.92
N PRO A 93 7.38 -8.63 -18.08
CA PRO A 93 6.13 -9.06 -18.69
C PRO A 93 5.28 -9.93 -17.74
N GLY A 94 3.97 -9.69 -17.71
CA GLY A 94 3.01 -10.36 -16.83
C GLY A 94 2.74 -9.65 -15.50
N THR A 95 3.32 -8.48 -15.26
CA THR A 95 3.11 -7.70 -14.02
C THR A 95 1.72 -7.08 -13.97
N VAL A 96 1.17 -6.69 -15.12
CA VAL A 96 -0.23 -6.27 -15.28
C VAL A 96 -1.17 -7.36 -14.79
N ASP A 97 -0.96 -8.61 -15.20
CA ASP A 97 -1.79 -9.74 -14.82
C ASP A 97 -1.59 -10.13 -13.34
N GLU A 98 -0.35 -10.11 -12.85
CA GLU A 98 -0.02 -10.30 -11.43
C GLU A 98 -0.82 -9.32 -10.56
N LYS A 99 -0.75 -8.02 -10.89
CA LYS A 99 -1.42 -6.95 -10.15
C LYS A 99 -2.93 -7.07 -10.22
N LEU A 100 -3.50 -7.28 -11.41
CA LEU A 100 -4.95 -7.41 -11.55
C LEU A 100 -5.45 -8.65 -10.81
N GLY A 101 -4.71 -9.76 -10.87
CA GLY A 101 -5.02 -10.97 -10.11
C GLY A 101 -5.02 -10.75 -8.59
N CYS A 102 -4.09 -9.93 -8.08
CA CYS A 102 -4.06 -9.51 -6.67
C CYS A 102 -5.29 -8.68 -6.31
N GLU A 103 -5.60 -7.66 -7.10
CA GLU A 103 -6.77 -6.80 -6.91
C GLU A 103 -8.06 -7.60 -6.92
N VAL A 104 -8.23 -8.49 -7.90
CA VAL A 104 -9.41 -9.36 -8.02
C VAL A 104 -9.55 -10.26 -6.80
N GLY A 105 -8.45 -10.88 -6.35
CA GLY A 105 -8.43 -11.72 -5.16
C GLY A 105 -8.79 -10.95 -3.88
N ALA A 106 -8.22 -9.74 -3.72
CA ALA A 106 -8.49 -8.86 -2.58
C ALA A 106 -9.97 -8.46 -2.50
N TYR A 107 -10.57 -8.02 -3.61
CA TYR A 107 -12.01 -7.69 -3.65
C TYR A 107 -12.89 -8.86 -3.23
N ILE A 108 -12.67 -10.07 -3.78
CA ILE A 108 -13.52 -11.23 -3.44
C ILE A 108 -13.34 -11.61 -1.97
N TRP A 109 -12.12 -11.57 -1.48
CA TRP A 109 -11.84 -11.91 -0.09
C TRP A 109 -12.50 -10.93 0.87
N VAL A 110 -12.40 -9.62 0.60
CA VAL A 110 -13.01 -8.57 1.41
C VAL A 110 -14.54 -8.66 1.38
N GLU A 111 -15.15 -8.86 0.21
CA GLU A 111 -16.60 -9.05 0.07
C GLU A 111 -17.12 -10.24 0.89
N GLU A 112 -16.34 -11.33 1.00
CA GLU A 112 -16.74 -12.54 1.72
C GLU A 112 -16.48 -12.45 3.23
N GLN A 113 -15.34 -11.89 3.64
CA GLN A 113 -14.87 -11.93 5.04
C GLN A 113 -15.15 -10.63 5.82
N CYS A 114 -15.35 -9.52 5.11
CA CYS A 114 -15.56 -8.19 5.67
C CYS A 114 -16.79 -7.51 5.03
N PRO A 115 -17.99 -8.09 5.13
CA PRO A 115 -19.20 -7.55 4.48
C PRO A 115 -19.60 -6.16 4.99
N GLU A 116 -19.10 -5.73 6.15
CA GLU A 116 -19.24 -4.38 6.67
C GLU A 116 -18.43 -3.32 5.90
N ILE A 117 -17.41 -3.71 5.13
CA ILE A 117 -16.65 -2.80 4.28
C ILE A 117 -17.37 -2.71 2.94
N ARG A 118 -17.97 -1.55 2.66
CA ARG A 118 -18.63 -1.30 1.39
C ARG A 118 -17.60 -1.07 0.27
N THR A 119 -17.38 -2.09 -0.56
CA THR A 119 -16.53 -2.02 -1.76
C THR A 119 -17.38 -1.95 -3.03
N PRO A 120 -16.92 -1.31 -4.13
CA PRO A 120 -17.63 -1.31 -5.41
C PRO A 120 -18.01 -2.71 -5.86
N HIS A 121 -19.27 -2.91 -6.24
CA HIS A 121 -19.71 -4.19 -6.78
C HIS A 121 -18.97 -4.47 -8.09
N ARG A 122 -18.34 -5.63 -8.20
CA ARG A 122 -17.66 -6.03 -9.43
C ARG A 122 -18.56 -6.84 -10.34
N TYR A 123 -18.72 -6.39 -11.57
CA TYR A 123 -19.54 -7.06 -12.57
C TYR A 123 -18.76 -8.16 -13.31
N GLY A 124 -17.50 -7.88 -13.67
CA GLY A 124 -16.64 -8.84 -14.36
C GLY A 124 -15.22 -8.33 -14.58
N PHE A 125 -14.36 -9.17 -15.16
CA PHE A 125 -12.97 -8.84 -15.51
C PHE A 125 -12.47 -9.75 -16.65
N GLY A 126 -11.31 -9.42 -17.22
CA GLY A 126 -10.79 -9.85 -18.53
C GLY A 126 -10.95 -11.30 -19.02
N PHE A 127 -11.19 -12.27 -18.13
CA PHE A 127 -11.34 -13.68 -18.50
C PHE A 127 -12.55 -14.37 -17.85
N THR A 128 -13.36 -13.63 -17.07
CA THR A 128 -14.28 -14.25 -16.10
C THR A 128 -15.56 -13.44 -15.93
N ASP A 129 -16.71 -14.12 -15.97
CA ASP A 129 -18.05 -13.51 -15.83
C ASP A 129 -18.76 -14.07 -14.57
N ARG A 130 -19.64 -13.25 -13.98
CA ARG A 130 -20.53 -13.58 -12.85
C ARG A 130 -21.93 -13.96 -13.32
N HIS A 131 -22.36 -13.54 -14.51
CA HIS A 131 -23.71 -13.74 -15.01
C HIS A 131 -23.90 -15.12 -15.67
N LEU A 132 -24.23 -16.11 -14.84
CA LEU A 132 -24.34 -17.52 -15.26
C LEU A 132 -25.78 -18.05 -15.28
N PRO A 133 -26.06 -19.07 -16.11
CA PRO A 133 -27.28 -19.87 -16.02
C PRO A 133 -27.51 -20.40 -14.60
N PHE A 134 -28.78 -20.58 -14.24
CA PHE A 134 -29.19 -20.95 -12.87
C PHE A 134 -28.49 -22.23 -12.36
N LEU A 135 -28.42 -23.28 -13.18
CA LEU A 135 -27.82 -24.57 -12.80
C LEU A 135 -26.33 -24.44 -12.42
N THR A 136 -25.56 -23.69 -13.20
CA THR A 136 -24.13 -23.47 -12.94
C THR A 136 -23.93 -22.72 -11.62
N ARG A 137 -24.81 -21.74 -11.30
CA ARG A 137 -24.78 -21.04 -10.02
C ARG A 137 -25.05 -21.97 -8.84
N VAL A 138 -26.02 -22.88 -8.96
CA VAL A 138 -26.34 -23.87 -7.91
C VAL A 138 -25.17 -24.82 -7.70
N VAL A 139 -24.58 -25.35 -8.77
CA VAL A 139 -23.39 -26.23 -8.70
C VAL A 139 -22.21 -25.48 -8.06
N ARG A 140 -21.96 -24.22 -8.45
CA ARG A 140 -20.87 -23.42 -7.87
C ARG A 140 -21.12 -23.15 -6.38
N ARG A 141 -22.36 -22.84 -5.98
CA ARG A 141 -22.75 -22.67 -4.57
C ARG A 141 -22.47 -23.93 -3.76
N PHE A 142 -22.83 -25.11 -4.29
CA PHE A 142 -22.55 -26.39 -3.67
C PHE A 142 -21.04 -26.63 -3.48
N TRP A 143 -20.24 -26.43 -4.52
CA TRP A 143 -18.78 -26.57 -4.41
C TRP A 143 -18.15 -25.57 -3.44
N ARG A 144 -18.65 -24.34 -3.37
CA ARG A 144 -18.21 -23.36 -2.37
C ARG A 144 -18.47 -23.86 -0.95
N SER A 145 -19.64 -24.44 -0.68
CA SER A 145 -19.95 -25.04 0.62
C SER A 145 -19.01 -26.21 0.94
N ILE A 146 -18.71 -27.07 -0.04
CA ILE A 146 -17.71 -28.14 0.13
C ILE A 146 -16.33 -27.56 0.47
N HIS A 147 -15.87 -26.54 -0.26
CA HIS A 147 -14.57 -25.92 -0.01
C HIS A 147 -14.47 -25.36 1.41
N GLN A 148 -15.51 -24.66 1.86
CA GLN A 148 -15.59 -24.14 3.23
C GLN A 148 -15.56 -25.26 4.27
N LEU A 149 -16.33 -26.35 4.07
CA LEU A 149 -16.38 -27.50 4.98
C LEU A 149 -15.04 -28.26 5.05
N LEU A 150 -14.31 -28.35 3.93
CA LEU A 150 -13.04 -29.07 3.84
C LEU A 150 -11.81 -28.18 4.14
N GLY A 151 -12.00 -26.92 4.55
CA GLY A 151 -10.88 -25.99 4.79
C GLY A 151 -10.03 -25.70 3.55
N ARG A 152 -10.61 -25.83 2.35
CA ARG A 152 -9.94 -25.58 1.06
C ARG A 152 -9.90 -24.07 0.75
N PRO A 153 -9.05 -23.64 -0.21
CA PRO A 153 -9.03 -22.26 -0.69
C PRO A 153 -10.40 -21.70 -1.06
N LEU A 154 -10.59 -20.39 -0.83
CA LEU A 154 -11.82 -19.68 -1.12
C LEU A 154 -12.14 -19.79 -2.61
N LEU A 155 -13.30 -20.35 -2.94
CA LEU A 155 -13.76 -20.48 -4.31
C LEU A 155 -14.68 -19.31 -4.67
N SER A 156 -14.36 -18.59 -5.74
CA SER A 156 -15.11 -17.42 -6.18
C SER A 156 -16.43 -17.79 -6.88
N ASN A 157 -17.32 -16.81 -7.00
CA ASN A 157 -18.53 -16.91 -7.83
C ASN A 157 -18.26 -16.70 -9.33
N TYR A 158 -17.04 -16.30 -9.69
CA TYR A 158 -16.66 -16.01 -11.07
C TYR A 158 -16.18 -17.30 -11.73
N ILE A 159 -16.56 -17.52 -12.99
CA ILE A 159 -16.15 -18.68 -13.80
C ILE A 159 -15.54 -18.18 -15.10
N PRO A 160 -14.43 -18.80 -15.57
CA PRO A 160 -13.85 -18.45 -16.86
C PRO A 160 -14.90 -18.47 -17.95
N HIS A 161 -15.06 -17.34 -18.63
CA HIS A 161 -15.99 -17.21 -19.73
C HIS A 161 -15.23 -16.59 -20.90
N PRO A 162 -14.64 -17.43 -21.79
CA PRO A 162 -13.86 -16.92 -22.90
C PRO A 162 -14.77 -16.06 -23.80
N PRO A 163 -14.43 -14.78 -24.03
CA PRO A 163 -15.23 -13.93 -24.89
C PRO A 163 -15.20 -14.50 -26.32
N ARG A 164 -16.34 -14.44 -27.02
CA ARG A 164 -16.47 -14.91 -28.42
C ARG A 164 -15.53 -14.18 -29.38
N GLN A 165 -15.14 -12.96 -29.04
CA GLN A 165 -14.03 -12.23 -29.64
C GLN A 165 -12.85 -12.32 -28.68
N LYS A 166 -11.70 -12.87 -29.11
CA LYS A 166 -10.43 -12.67 -28.38
C LYS A 166 -10.24 -11.17 -28.28
N ALA A 167 -10.46 -10.61 -27.09
CA ALA A 167 -10.36 -9.18 -26.90
C ALA A 167 -8.90 -8.77 -27.21
N ALA A 168 -8.74 -7.87 -28.17
CA ALA A 168 -7.47 -7.15 -28.37
C ALA A 168 -7.13 -6.25 -27.17
N LEU A 169 -8.14 -5.99 -26.33
CA LEU A 169 -8.05 -5.28 -25.07
C LEU A 169 -7.42 -6.20 -24.02
N GLY A 170 -6.31 -5.78 -23.41
CA GLY A 170 -5.59 -6.53 -22.37
C GLY A 170 -6.40 -6.71 -21.07
N ALA A 171 -5.71 -6.87 -19.94
CA ALA A 171 -6.36 -7.06 -18.64
C ALA A 171 -7.30 -5.89 -18.27
N TYR A 172 -8.50 -6.16 -17.78
CA TYR A 172 -9.47 -5.13 -17.37
C TYR A 172 -10.41 -5.62 -16.27
N MET A 173 -11.10 -4.69 -15.60
CA MET A 173 -12.14 -4.95 -14.61
C MET A 173 -13.31 -3.95 -14.74
N ILE A 174 -14.53 -4.41 -14.49
CA ILE A 174 -15.75 -3.58 -14.52
C ILE A 174 -16.30 -3.49 -13.10
N LEU A 175 -16.30 -2.28 -12.57
CA LEU A 175 -16.73 -1.95 -11.22
C LEU A 175 -17.99 -1.09 -11.23
N GLU A 176 -18.74 -1.15 -10.15
CA GLU A 176 -19.75 -0.17 -9.81
C GLU A 176 -19.16 1.24 -9.73
N TYR A 177 -19.92 2.20 -10.26
CA TYR A 177 -19.65 3.60 -10.03
C TYR A 177 -20.28 4.05 -8.71
N PHE A 178 -19.44 4.50 -7.77
CA PHE A 178 -19.91 5.19 -6.57
C PHE A 178 -20.46 6.57 -6.94
N GLY A 179 -21.79 6.65 -6.98
CA GLY A 179 -22.53 7.88 -7.24
C GLY A 179 -22.69 8.76 -6.00
N PRO A 180 -23.36 9.92 -6.16
CA PRO A 180 -23.61 10.87 -5.07
C PRO A 180 -24.27 10.24 -3.84
N ASP A 181 -25.10 9.20 -4.03
CA ASP A 181 -25.78 8.48 -2.95
C ASP A 181 -24.81 7.72 -2.03
N THR A 182 -23.62 7.37 -2.54
CA THR A 182 -22.53 6.76 -1.73
C THR A 182 -21.72 7.83 -1.02
N GLY A 183 -21.89 9.12 -1.31
CA GLY A 183 -21.10 10.21 -0.77
C GLY A 183 -19.97 10.66 -1.70
N VAL A 184 -19.00 11.39 -1.15
CA VAL A 184 -17.88 11.98 -1.89
C VAL A 184 -16.55 11.39 -1.45
N MET A 185 -15.56 11.41 -2.35
CA MET A 185 -14.20 11.03 -2.01
C MET A 185 -13.63 11.97 -0.94
N LEU A 186 -13.08 11.42 0.14
CA LEU A 186 -12.61 12.19 1.29
C LEU A 186 -11.55 13.22 0.89
N SER A 187 -10.67 12.92 -0.07
CA SER A 187 -9.67 13.89 -0.55
C SER A 187 -10.26 15.20 -1.09
N ASN A 188 -11.54 15.23 -1.49
CA ASN A 188 -12.21 16.43 -1.97
C ASN A 188 -12.58 17.40 -0.84
N THR A 189 -12.82 16.89 0.37
CA THR A 189 -13.27 17.68 1.53
C THR A 189 -12.24 17.73 2.66
N PHE A 190 -11.23 16.85 2.63
CA PHE A 190 -10.21 16.72 3.66
C PHE A 190 -9.45 18.02 3.96
N PRO A 191 -8.92 18.78 2.97
CA PRO A 191 -8.13 19.97 3.27
C PRO A 191 -8.90 21.07 4.02
N THR A 192 -10.21 21.17 3.79
CA THR A 192 -11.05 22.23 4.35
C THR A 192 -11.77 21.83 5.63
N GLN A 193 -11.99 20.53 5.87
CA GLN A 193 -12.82 20.05 6.97
C GLN A 193 -12.04 19.24 8.04
N ARG A 194 -10.74 18.95 7.86
CA ARG A 194 -9.94 18.13 8.81
C ARG A 194 -9.82 18.70 10.23
N SER A 195 -10.05 20.00 10.38
CA SER A 195 -9.99 20.68 11.68
C SER A 195 -11.28 20.53 12.50
N ASP A 196 -12.38 20.03 11.92
CA ASP A 196 -13.64 19.76 12.64
C ASP A 196 -13.50 18.48 13.49
N PRO A 197 -13.55 18.59 14.84
CA PRO A 197 -13.35 17.44 15.72
C PRO A 197 -14.42 16.36 15.58
N ALA A 198 -15.67 16.75 15.32
CA ALA A 198 -16.78 15.81 15.25
C ALA A 198 -16.70 14.96 13.97
N ARG A 199 -16.34 15.60 12.85
CA ARG A 199 -16.07 14.90 11.57
C ARG A 199 -14.87 13.98 11.71
N ARG A 200 -13.78 14.47 12.30
CA ARG A 200 -12.55 13.70 12.52
C ARG A 200 -12.81 12.45 13.36
N GLN A 201 -13.59 12.56 14.45
CA GLN A 201 -13.93 11.42 15.30
C GLN A 201 -14.70 10.33 14.53
N ARG A 202 -15.66 10.71 13.66
CA ARG A 202 -16.42 9.76 12.83
C ARG A 202 -15.54 9.11 11.77
N LEU A 203 -14.66 9.89 11.14
CA LEU A 203 -13.68 9.36 10.19
C LEU A 203 -12.74 8.35 10.87
N PHE A 204 -12.17 8.68 12.03
CA PHE A 204 -11.27 7.80 12.77
C PHE A 204 -11.95 6.48 13.14
N LYS A 205 -13.22 6.55 13.55
CA LYS A 205 -14.02 5.36 13.83
C LYS A 205 -14.17 4.49 12.57
N GLY A 206 -14.50 5.08 11.43
CA GLY A 206 -14.64 4.35 10.17
C GLY A 206 -13.33 3.71 9.69
N ILE A 207 -12.22 4.45 9.78
CA ILE A 207 -10.88 3.93 9.46
C ILE A 207 -10.50 2.78 10.39
N ALA A 208 -10.67 2.93 11.71
CA ALA A 208 -10.39 1.88 12.68
C ALA A 208 -11.23 0.62 12.41
N GLN A 209 -12.51 0.78 12.06
CA GLN A 209 -13.38 -0.32 11.68
C GLN A 209 -12.89 -1.06 10.44
N ILE A 210 -12.41 -0.35 9.41
CA ILE A 210 -11.82 -0.96 8.21
C ILE A 210 -10.57 -1.76 8.59
N MET A 211 -9.62 -1.15 9.30
CA MET A 211 -8.36 -1.78 9.69
C MET A 211 -8.59 -3.05 10.51
N LEU A 212 -9.45 -2.98 11.53
CA LEU A 212 -9.79 -4.12 12.39
C LEU A 212 -10.55 -5.22 11.64
N SER A 213 -11.38 -4.85 10.66
CA SER A 213 -12.13 -5.81 9.85
C SER A 213 -11.20 -6.58 8.91
N LEU A 214 -10.29 -5.90 8.22
CA LEU A 214 -9.27 -6.54 7.37
C LEU A 214 -8.35 -7.44 8.20
N ALA A 215 -7.94 -6.99 9.38
CA ALA A 215 -7.08 -7.76 10.28
C ALA A 215 -7.79 -8.90 11.04
N ARG A 216 -9.12 -9.01 10.92
CA ARG A 216 -9.94 -10.00 11.66
C ARG A 216 -9.47 -11.44 11.44
N VAL A 217 -9.12 -11.77 10.21
CA VAL A 217 -8.67 -13.09 9.78
C VAL A 217 -7.22 -12.98 9.29
N PRO A 218 -6.25 -13.05 10.21
CA PRO A 218 -4.86 -12.96 9.83
C PRO A 218 -4.44 -14.20 9.03
N GLN A 219 -3.41 -14.03 8.22
CA GLN A 219 -2.91 -15.02 7.29
C GLN A 219 -1.68 -15.74 7.86
N PRO A 220 -1.42 -16.99 7.43
CA PRO A 220 -0.30 -17.78 7.93
C PRO A 220 1.06 -17.36 7.36
N ARG A 221 1.09 -16.51 6.33
CA ARG A 221 2.30 -16.04 5.66
C ARG A 221 2.15 -14.57 5.29
N ILE A 222 3.28 -13.89 5.13
CA ILE A 222 3.38 -12.58 4.49
C ILE A 222 3.33 -12.77 2.98
N GLY A 223 2.45 -12.03 2.31
CA GLY A 223 2.18 -12.17 0.88
C GLY A 223 0.95 -11.38 0.45
N ALA A 224 0.58 -11.51 -0.82
CA ALA A 224 -0.66 -10.97 -1.37
C ALA A 224 -1.56 -12.08 -1.91
N PHE A 225 -2.85 -11.78 -2.06
CA PHE A 225 -3.79 -12.70 -2.68
C PHE A 225 -3.49 -12.87 -4.16
N ARG A 226 -3.82 -14.04 -4.70
CA ARG A 226 -3.80 -14.35 -6.11
C ARG A 226 -5.13 -14.98 -6.49
N PHE A 227 -5.73 -14.47 -7.56
CA PHE A 227 -6.83 -15.14 -8.24
C PHE A 227 -6.28 -16.14 -9.26
N HIS A 228 -6.79 -17.37 -9.23
CA HIS A 228 -6.39 -18.43 -10.17
C HIS A 228 -7.47 -18.67 -11.23
N ASP A 229 -7.06 -19.25 -12.35
CA ASP A 229 -7.97 -19.55 -13.48
C ASP A 229 -9.07 -20.57 -13.12
N ASP A 230 -8.86 -21.42 -12.10
CA ASP A 230 -9.91 -22.30 -11.56
C ASP A 230 -10.96 -21.55 -10.70
N GLY A 231 -10.72 -20.26 -10.50
CA GLY A 231 -11.52 -19.33 -9.72
C GLY A 231 -11.30 -19.43 -8.21
N THR A 232 -10.26 -20.13 -7.75
CA THR A 232 -9.83 -20.11 -6.35
C THR A 232 -9.00 -18.88 -6.02
N ILE A 233 -8.97 -18.53 -4.74
CA ILE A 233 -8.19 -17.42 -4.20
C ILE A 233 -7.28 -17.98 -3.12
N THR A 234 -5.99 -17.71 -3.24
CA THR A 234 -4.98 -18.09 -2.25
C THR A 234 -4.02 -16.96 -1.97
N LEU A 235 -3.40 -16.96 -0.79
CA LEU A 235 -2.31 -16.04 -0.46
C LEU A 235 -0.97 -16.61 -0.94
N THR A 236 -0.74 -16.57 -2.24
CA THR A 236 0.43 -17.18 -2.89
C THR A 236 1.13 -16.23 -3.86
N ASN A 237 0.89 -14.92 -3.74
CA ASN A 237 1.72 -13.93 -4.43
C ASN A 237 2.69 -13.26 -3.44
N ARG A 238 3.77 -12.67 -3.98
CA ARG A 238 4.67 -11.83 -3.20
C ARG A 238 3.94 -10.68 -2.52
N PRO A 239 4.48 -10.13 -1.42
CA PRO A 239 3.96 -8.89 -0.83
C PRO A 239 4.06 -7.75 -1.84
N LEU A 240 3.00 -7.58 -2.62
CA LEU A 240 2.95 -6.64 -3.73
C LEU A 240 2.49 -5.27 -3.20
N THR A 241 3.44 -4.50 -2.67
CA THR A 241 3.15 -3.17 -2.10
C THR A 241 3.16 -2.09 -3.18
N CYS A 242 2.45 -0.98 -2.95
CA CYS A 242 2.42 0.15 -3.87
C CYS A 242 3.83 0.73 -4.11
N SER A 243 4.59 0.94 -3.02
CA SER A 243 5.97 1.44 -3.10
C SER A 243 6.88 0.51 -3.90
N MET A 244 6.79 -0.82 -3.71
CA MET A 244 7.59 -1.77 -4.48
C MET A 244 7.29 -1.67 -5.97
N MET A 245 6.01 -1.56 -6.35
CA MET A 245 5.64 -1.38 -7.76
C MET A 245 6.18 -0.08 -8.35
N ILE A 246 6.05 1.04 -7.62
CA ILE A 246 6.58 2.33 -8.04
C ILE A 246 8.09 2.23 -8.29
N LEU A 247 8.81 1.59 -7.38
CA LEU A 247 10.26 1.44 -7.44
C LEU A 247 10.71 0.50 -8.58
N GLU A 248 10.04 -0.63 -8.80
CA GLU A 248 10.28 -1.50 -9.97
C GLU A 248 10.03 -0.74 -11.29
N ASN A 249 8.97 0.07 -11.33
CA ASN A 249 8.64 0.88 -12.50
C ASN A 249 9.73 1.92 -12.79
N ASP A 250 10.26 2.57 -11.75
CA ASP A 250 11.39 3.52 -11.83
C ASP A 250 12.75 2.83 -12.11
N GLY A 251 12.78 1.49 -12.24
CA GLY A 251 13.94 0.71 -12.69
C GLY A 251 14.66 -0.09 -11.62
N ALA A 252 14.10 -0.23 -10.41
CA ALA A 252 14.62 -1.18 -9.44
C ALA A 252 14.50 -2.62 -9.97
N ALA A 253 15.56 -3.41 -9.77
CA ALA A 253 15.51 -4.83 -10.12
C ALA A 253 14.54 -5.58 -9.19
N ARG A 254 13.68 -6.42 -9.78
CA ARG A 254 12.81 -7.33 -9.02
C ARG A 254 13.63 -8.37 -8.26
N THR A 255 13.59 -8.31 -6.93
CA THR A 255 14.23 -9.30 -6.04
C THR A 255 13.26 -10.38 -5.59
N MET A 256 12.02 -10.01 -5.27
CA MET A 256 10.96 -10.95 -4.89
C MET A 256 10.17 -11.37 -6.14
N GLN A 257 10.12 -12.66 -6.43
CA GLN A 257 9.43 -13.21 -7.59
C GLN A 257 7.94 -13.46 -7.30
N PRO A 258 7.07 -13.44 -8.33
CA PRO A 258 5.70 -13.90 -8.18
C PRO A 258 5.66 -15.33 -7.64
N GLY A 259 5.01 -15.53 -6.49
CA GLY A 259 5.00 -16.82 -5.78
C GLY A 259 5.77 -16.82 -4.46
N ASP A 260 6.71 -15.89 -4.28
CA ASP A 260 7.48 -15.80 -3.04
C ASP A 260 6.58 -15.37 -1.89
N THR A 261 6.57 -16.11 -0.78
CA THR A 261 5.82 -15.73 0.43
C THR A 261 6.67 -16.05 1.65
N TYR A 262 6.48 -15.34 2.75
CA TYR A 262 7.35 -15.46 3.91
C TYR A 262 6.60 -15.99 5.12
N GLY A 263 7.13 -17.03 5.76
CA GLY A 263 6.58 -17.53 7.03
C GLY A 263 7.11 -16.79 8.26
N CYS A 264 8.13 -15.94 8.08
CA CYS A 264 8.72 -15.17 9.17
C CYS A 264 9.05 -13.74 8.73
N THR A 265 8.90 -12.81 9.68
CA THR A 265 9.15 -11.39 9.51
C THR A 265 10.62 -11.08 9.18
N ASP A 266 11.59 -11.76 9.81
CA ASP A 266 13.01 -11.54 9.55
C ASP A 266 13.38 -11.80 8.07
N ALA A 267 12.83 -12.87 7.47
CA ALA A 267 13.09 -13.17 6.06
C ALA A 267 12.48 -12.11 5.14
N PHE A 268 11.24 -11.67 5.41
CA PHE A 268 10.60 -10.60 4.66
C PHE A 268 11.36 -9.27 4.75
N VAL A 269 11.80 -8.89 5.95
CA VAL A 269 12.58 -7.67 6.19
C VAL A 269 13.94 -7.76 5.50
N SER A 270 14.62 -8.90 5.59
CA SER A 270 15.90 -9.12 4.90
C SER A 270 15.76 -8.98 3.38
N GLU A 271 14.72 -9.57 2.79
CA GLU A 271 14.46 -9.45 1.35
C GLU A 271 14.06 -8.02 0.95
N THR A 272 13.30 -7.32 1.79
CA THR A 272 12.97 -5.89 1.56
C THR A 272 14.22 -5.01 1.59
N LEU A 273 15.14 -5.26 2.52
CA LEU A 273 16.42 -4.54 2.58
C LEU A 273 17.29 -4.85 1.35
N THR A 274 17.36 -6.12 0.94
CA THR A 274 18.06 -6.53 -0.29
C THR A 274 17.45 -5.86 -1.54
N PHE A 275 16.12 -5.71 -1.60
CA PHE A 275 15.46 -4.95 -2.66
C PHE A 275 15.95 -3.50 -2.72
N HIS A 276 16.01 -2.83 -1.57
CA HIS A 276 16.51 -1.45 -1.49
C HIS A 276 18.01 -1.33 -1.82
N ASP A 277 18.83 -2.32 -1.46
CA ASP A 277 20.24 -2.40 -1.88
C ASP A 277 20.35 -2.49 -3.41
N ARG A 278 19.57 -3.38 -4.04
CA ARG A 278 19.57 -3.56 -5.50
C ARG A 278 19.06 -2.33 -6.23
N ARG A 279 17.99 -1.69 -5.73
CA ARG A 279 17.48 -0.41 -6.25
C ARG A 279 18.56 0.66 -6.24
N PHE A 280 19.24 0.84 -5.11
CA PHE A 280 20.29 1.84 -4.96
C PHE A 280 21.43 1.63 -5.97
N LEU A 281 21.84 0.37 -6.18
CA LEU A 281 22.89 0.03 -7.14
C LEU A 281 22.45 0.18 -8.61
N SER A 282 21.16 0.01 -8.91
CA SER A 282 20.65 0.05 -10.29
C SER A 282 20.19 1.44 -10.74
N GLN A 283 19.84 2.32 -9.81
CA GLN A 283 19.32 3.66 -10.14
C GLN A 283 20.47 4.65 -10.40
N PRO A 284 20.59 5.22 -11.61
CA PRO A 284 21.72 6.11 -11.95
C PRO A 284 21.74 7.43 -11.16
N ASN A 285 20.57 7.95 -10.80
CA ASN A 285 20.41 9.17 -10.01
C ASN A 285 20.09 8.87 -8.53
N ALA A 286 20.57 7.74 -7.99
CA ALA A 286 20.31 7.37 -6.60
C ALA A 286 20.93 8.33 -5.58
N VAL A 287 21.94 9.09 -5.98
CA VAL A 287 22.74 9.96 -5.10
C VAL A 287 23.02 11.31 -5.76
N PHE A 288 23.11 12.37 -4.96
CA PHE A 288 23.47 13.71 -5.41
C PHE A 288 24.98 13.95 -5.42
N ASP A 289 25.70 13.42 -4.42
CA ASP A 289 27.14 13.55 -4.28
C ASP A 289 27.77 12.39 -3.50
N GLU A 290 29.08 12.49 -3.26
CA GLU A 290 29.87 11.46 -2.55
C GLU A 290 29.45 11.29 -1.08
N ARG A 291 29.06 12.38 -0.41
CA ARG A 291 28.63 12.36 1.00
C ARG A 291 27.27 11.71 1.11
N ASP A 292 26.32 12.11 0.28
CA ASP A 292 24.99 11.52 0.19
C ASP A 292 25.09 10.01 -0.11
N CYS A 293 25.93 9.62 -1.07
CA CYS A 293 26.17 8.21 -1.38
C CYS A 293 26.59 7.38 -0.16
N ARG A 294 27.60 7.85 0.59
CA ARG A 294 28.03 7.15 1.81
C ARG A 294 26.96 7.15 2.89
N ALA A 295 26.22 8.24 3.04
CA ALA A 295 25.16 8.35 4.03
C ALA A 295 24.02 7.37 3.72
N GLN A 296 23.57 7.27 2.47
CA GLN A 296 22.57 6.30 2.06
C GLN A 296 23.02 4.84 2.23
N MET A 297 24.30 4.53 1.96
CA MET A 297 24.86 3.20 2.26
C MET A 297 24.84 2.92 3.77
N ALA A 298 25.21 3.90 4.59
CA ALA A 298 25.19 3.79 6.04
C ALA A 298 23.75 3.57 6.56
N VAL A 299 22.76 4.29 6.04
CA VAL A 299 21.34 4.13 6.41
C VAL A 299 20.88 2.69 6.21
N LYS A 300 21.20 2.07 5.07
CA LYS A 300 20.79 0.67 4.78
C LYS A 300 21.48 -0.32 5.72
N ALA A 301 22.77 -0.11 6.02
CA ALA A 301 23.49 -0.92 6.99
C ALA A 301 22.89 -0.79 8.40
N VAL A 302 22.55 0.43 8.83
CA VAL A 302 21.92 0.68 10.13
C VAL A 302 20.53 0.04 10.20
N LEU A 303 19.69 0.17 9.17
CA LEU A 303 18.37 -0.49 9.14
C LEU A 303 18.51 -2.01 9.24
N ARG A 304 19.53 -2.60 8.62
CA ARG A 304 19.80 -4.03 8.75
C ARG A 304 20.15 -4.41 10.20
N ILE A 305 20.94 -3.60 10.90
CA ILE A 305 21.26 -3.80 12.32
C ILE A 305 20.02 -3.63 13.20
N LEU A 306 19.24 -2.57 12.95
CA LEU A 306 18.03 -2.23 13.71
C LEU A 306 16.89 -3.25 13.50
N SER A 307 16.92 -4.04 12.43
CA SER A 307 15.91 -5.08 12.19
C SER A 307 15.76 -6.04 13.37
N HIS A 308 16.85 -6.40 14.05
CA HIS A 308 16.80 -7.28 15.23
C HIS A 308 16.18 -6.64 16.47
N VAL A 309 16.08 -5.30 16.50
CA VAL A 309 15.45 -4.53 17.58
C VAL A 309 13.96 -4.38 17.32
N TYR A 310 13.58 -4.09 16.06
CA TYR A 310 12.20 -3.74 15.69
C TYR A 310 11.36 -4.90 15.18
N VAL A 311 11.97 -6.02 14.79
CA VAL A 311 11.26 -7.28 14.55
C VAL A 311 11.11 -8.02 15.86
N ARG A 312 9.87 -8.07 16.36
CA ARG A 312 9.60 -8.63 17.67
C ARG A 312 9.63 -10.15 17.63
N ARG A 313 10.25 -10.76 18.64
CA ARG A 313 10.38 -12.22 18.72
C ARG A 313 9.01 -12.91 18.89
N ASP A 314 8.08 -12.29 19.60
CA ASP A 314 6.74 -12.83 19.84
C ASP A 314 5.80 -12.75 18.62
N LEU A 315 6.11 -11.89 17.64
CA LEU A 315 5.28 -11.69 16.44
C LEU A 315 5.97 -12.16 15.14
N ARG A 316 7.21 -12.63 15.24
CA ARG A 316 8.10 -13.01 14.13
C ARG A 316 7.48 -14.02 13.16
N GLU A 317 6.71 -14.97 13.66
CA GLU A 317 6.09 -16.04 12.87
C GLU A 317 4.61 -15.77 12.59
N GLY A 318 4.17 -14.52 12.82
CA GLY A 318 2.79 -14.08 12.71
C GLY A 318 2.03 -14.19 14.02
N PRO A 319 0.68 -14.17 13.98
CA PRO A 319 -0.15 -14.18 12.77
C PRO A 319 -0.08 -12.85 11.99
N PHE A 320 -0.20 -12.89 10.65
CA PHE A 320 0.01 -11.72 9.78
C PHE A 320 -1.32 -11.06 9.37
N PRO A 321 -1.71 -9.90 9.94
CA PRO A 321 -2.95 -9.23 9.56
C PRO A 321 -2.90 -8.70 8.12
N LEU A 322 -4.07 -8.61 7.46
CA LEU A 322 -4.19 -7.95 6.16
C LEU A 322 -4.20 -6.43 6.34
N GLN A 323 -3.42 -5.75 5.51
CA GLN A 323 -3.17 -4.31 5.57
C GLN A 323 -3.16 -3.72 4.16
N LEU A 324 -3.65 -2.49 4.01
CA LEU A 324 -3.60 -1.75 2.76
C LEU A 324 -2.32 -0.91 2.73
N THR A 325 -1.43 -1.16 1.78
CA THR A 325 -0.15 -0.43 1.69
C THR A 325 -0.25 0.91 0.95
N ASP A 326 -1.44 1.23 0.42
CA ASP A 326 -1.76 2.48 -0.28
C ASP A 326 -3.07 3.06 0.26
N PHE A 327 -3.14 3.18 1.58
CA PHE A 327 -4.34 3.65 2.26
C PHE A 327 -4.27 5.16 2.47
N HIS A 328 -5.03 5.92 1.68
CA HIS A 328 -5.08 7.38 1.76
C HIS A 328 -6.49 7.95 1.51
N ALA A 329 -6.62 9.28 1.67
CA ALA A 329 -7.92 9.97 1.59
C ALA A 329 -8.67 9.80 0.24
N SER A 330 -8.01 9.36 -0.84
CA SER A 330 -8.70 9.14 -2.12
C SER A 330 -9.26 7.73 -2.28
N ASN A 331 -8.90 6.79 -1.39
CA ASN A 331 -9.51 5.46 -1.34
C ASN A 331 -10.85 5.45 -0.60
N ILE A 332 -11.13 6.48 0.19
CA ILE A 332 -12.25 6.52 1.14
C ILE A 332 -13.36 7.42 0.61
N PHE A 333 -14.59 6.90 0.61
CA PHE A 333 -15.81 7.68 0.40
C PHE A 333 -16.47 7.97 1.75
N VAL A 334 -16.99 9.19 1.88
CA VAL A 334 -17.65 9.67 3.09
C VAL A 334 -18.94 10.43 2.79
N ASP A 335 -19.87 10.40 3.74
CA ASP A 335 -21.05 11.27 3.73
C ASP A 335 -20.73 12.72 4.19
N GLU A 336 -21.77 13.54 4.28
CA GLU A 336 -21.68 14.93 4.73
C GLU A 336 -21.17 15.07 6.15
N GLU A 337 -21.10 14.03 6.97
CA GLU A 337 -20.63 14.07 8.35
C GLU A 337 -19.26 13.40 8.53
N TRP A 338 -18.64 12.88 7.47
CA TRP A 338 -17.44 12.05 7.51
C TRP A 338 -17.63 10.65 8.09
N ASN A 339 -18.85 10.09 8.05
CA ASN A 339 -18.99 8.65 8.19
C ASN A 339 -18.45 7.98 6.92
N VAL A 340 -17.68 6.91 7.09
CA VAL A 340 -17.16 6.14 5.96
C VAL A 340 -18.29 5.34 5.33
N THR A 341 -18.52 5.57 4.04
CA THR A 341 -19.61 4.98 3.26
C THR A 341 -19.12 4.02 2.18
N GLY A 342 -17.84 4.10 1.82
CA GLY A 342 -17.25 3.22 0.82
C GLY A 342 -15.72 3.21 0.84
N LEU A 343 -15.16 2.12 0.36
CA LEU A 343 -13.72 1.92 0.18
C LEU A 343 -13.46 1.42 -1.24
N VAL A 344 -12.60 2.13 -1.97
CA VAL A 344 -12.16 1.77 -3.32
C VAL A 344 -10.68 1.43 -3.31
N ASP A 345 -10.23 0.80 -4.41
CA ASP A 345 -8.82 0.53 -4.67
C ASP A 345 -8.18 -0.39 -3.61
N LEU A 346 -8.42 -1.69 -3.77
CA LEU A 346 -7.88 -2.76 -2.92
C LEU A 346 -6.66 -3.45 -3.52
N LYS A 347 -6.03 -2.85 -4.54
CA LYS A 347 -5.01 -3.54 -5.35
C LYS A 347 -3.71 -3.83 -4.58
N TRP A 348 -3.50 -3.13 -3.47
CA TRP A 348 -2.33 -3.22 -2.62
C TRP A 348 -2.65 -3.77 -1.22
N LEU A 349 -3.56 -4.75 -1.15
CA LEU A 349 -3.88 -5.48 0.08
C LEU A 349 -2.89 -6.64 0.27
N CYS A 350 -2.12 -6.59 1.35
CA CYS A 350 -1.12 -7.61 1.69
C CYS A 350 -1.31 -8.11 3.12
N ALA A 351 -0.97 -9.37 3.36
CA ALA A 351 -0.70 -9.87 4.70
C ALA A 351 0.73 -9.45 5.08
N LEU A 352 0.88 -8.72 6.18
CA LEU A 352 2.14 -8.10 6.58
C LEU A 352 2.37 -8.27 8.10
N PRO A 353 3.60 -8.07 8.60
CA PRO A 353 3.89 -8.05 10.04
C PRO A 353 2.94 -7.10 10.79
N ALA A 354 2.42 -7.53 11.95
CA ALA A 354 1.50 -6.71 12.74
C ALA A 354 2.15 -5.41 13.21
N GLU A 355 3.48 -5.43 13.39
CA GLU A 355 4.26 -4.25 13.76
C GLU A 355 4.32 -3.17 12.67
N GLN A 356 4.00 -3.51 11.42
CA GLN A 356 3.94 -2.56 10.31
C GLN A 356 2.62 -1.77 10.27
N LEU A 357 1.59 -2.22 10.99
CA LEU A 357 0.31 -1.51 11.05
C LEU A 357 0.46 -0.26 11.92
N ASP A 358 0.06 0.90 11.40
CA ASP A 358 0.24 2.18 12.09
C ASP A 358 -0.98 3.12 11.96
N VAL A 359 -0.86 4.30 12.56
CA VAL A 359 -1.82 5.38 12.37
C VAL A 359 -1.49 6.08 11.05
N PRO A 360 -2.47 6.23 10.13
CA PRO A 360 -2.17 6.80 8.82
C PRO A 360 -1.61 8.22 8.95
N TYR A 361 -0.36 8.40 8.51
CA TYR A 361 0.37 9.66 8.71
C TYR A 361 -0.28 10.87 8.03
N TRP A 362 -1.03 10.63 6.93
CA TRP A 362 -1.73 11.67 6.19
C TRP A 362 -2.93 12.27 6.93
N LEU A 363 -3.29 11.78 8.13
CA LEU A 363 -4.37 12.34 8.94
C LEU A 363 -4.13 13.82 9.34
N THR A 364 -2.88 14.30 9.29
CA THR A 364 -2.53 15.73 9.45
C THR A 364 -2.31 16.45 8.12
N GLY A 365 -2.57 15.79 6.98
CA GLY A 365 -2.24 16.32 5.66
C GLY A 365 -0.73 16.47 5.40
N CYS A 366 0.10 15.94 6.29
CA CYS A 366 1.55 15.93 6.16
C CYS A 366 2.01 14.68 5.41
N SER A 367 3.05 14.81 4.59
CA SER A 367 3.76 13.66 4.04
C SER A 367 4.74 13.12 5.06
N ILE A 368 5.05 11.81 4.98
CA ILE A 368 5.82 11.09 6.00
C ILE A 368 7.24 11.65 6.20
N ASP A 369 7.85 12.17 5.13
CA ASP A 369 9.15 12.82 5.09
C ASP A 369 9.19 14.21 5.74
N HIS A 370 8.04 14.81 6.06
CA HIS A 370 7.94 16.13 6.69
C HIS A 370 7.42 16.07 8.13
N ILE A 371 7.35 14.90 8.77
CA ILE A 371 6.85 14.75 10.14
C ILE A 371 7.98 15.00 11.14
N GLU A 372 8.34 16.27 11.29
CA GLU A 372 9.39 16.73 12.20
C GLU A 372 8.98 18.00 12.95
N GLY A 373 9.65 18.29 14.06
CA GLY A 373 9.39 19.48 14.88
C GLY A 373 7.91 19.65 15.24
N GLU A 374 7.34 20.84 14.98
CA GLU A 374 5.94 21.17 15.25
C GLU A 374 4.94 20.22 14.54
N LYS A 375 5.28 19.71 13.35
CA LYS A 375 4.42 18.78 12.61
C LYS A 375 4.40 17.39 13.25
N LEU A 376 5.51 16.97 13.87
CA LEU A 376 5.54 15.75 14.67
C LEU A 376 4.67 15.88 15.92
N GLU A 377 4.65 17.06 16.55
CA GLU A 377 3.76 17.34 17.68
C GLU A 377 2.28 17.34 17.25
N GLU A 378 1.93 18.00 16.14
CA GLU A 378 0.57 17.95 15.56
C GLU A 378 0.15 16.51 15.24
N PHE A 379 1.07 15.73 14.67
CA PHE A 379 0.83 14.33 14.36
C PHE A 379 0.64 13.50 15.63
N ASP A 380 1.46 13.65 16.66
CA ASP A 380 1.30 12.87 17.89
C ASP A 380 -0.01 13.20 18.62
N VAL A 381 -0.46 14.46 18.61
CA VAL A 381 -1.80 14.84 19.14
C VAL A 381 -2.90 14.11 18.38
N THR A 382 -2.87 14.18 17.04
CA THR A 382 -3.86 13.55 16.16
C THR A 382 -3.83 12.02 16.29
N ARG A 383 -2.63 11.45 16.41
CA ARG A 383 -2.38 10.02 16.60
C ARG A 383 -2.94 9.52 17.92
N ARG A 384 -2.74 10.24 19.03
CA ARG A 384 -3.30 9.87 20.34
C ARG A 384 -4.84 9.86 20.31
N GLU A 385 -5.45 10.85 19.66
CA GLU A 385 -6.90 10.89 19.45
C GLU A 385 -7.37 9.66 18.65
N PHE A 386 -6.72 9.39 17.51
CA PHE A 386 -7.01 8.20 16.71
C PHE A 386 -6.88 6.91 17.52
N MET A 387 -5.79 6.75 18.28
CA MET A 387 -5.55 5.57 19.10
C MET A 387 -6.61 5.39 20.19
N GLY A 388 -7.13 6.48 20.76
CA GLY A 388 -8.26 6.41 21.69
C GLY A 388 -9.53 5.86 21.04
N VAL A 389 -9.83 6.30 19.82
CA VAL A 389 -10.96 5.78 19.03
C VAL A 389 -10.73 4.33 18.62
N PHE A 390 -9.53 4.02 18.12
CA PHE A 390 -9.16 2.68 17.65
C PHE A 390 -9.30 1.64 18.77
N ASP A 391 -8.78 1.95 19.95
CA ASP A 391 -8.86 1.11 21.15
C ASP A 391 -10.33 0.88 21.59
N ALA A 392 -11.18 1.91 21.55
CA ALA A 392 -12.61 1.76 21.82
C ALA A 392 -13.32 0.86 20.78
N VAL A 393 -12.98 1.00 19.49
CA VAL A 393 -13.53 0.17 18.42
C VAL A 393 -13.04 -1.28 18.54
N GLU A 394 -11.76 -1.50 18.87
CA GLU A 394 -11.18 -2.83 19.07
C GLU A 394 -11.85 -3.57 20.23
N ARG A 395 -12.04 -2.91 21.38
CA ARG A 395 -12.78 -3.49 22.52
C ARG A 395 -14.23 -3.82 22.16
N ALA A 396 -14.91 -2.93 21.44
CA ALA A 396 -16.28 -3.19 20.98
C ALA A 396 -16.35 -4.35 19.97
N ALA A 397 -15.33 -4.53 19.12
CA ALA A 397 -15.22 -5.67 18.22
C ALA A 397 -14.94 -6.97 18.98
N ALA A 398 -14.08 -6.93 20.01
CA ALA A 398 -13.78 -8.06 20.87
C ALA A 398 -15.03 -8.57 21.59
N GLY A 399 -15.84 -7.66 22.16
CA GLY A 399 -17.13 -8.02 22.78
C GLY A 399 -18.15 -8.66 21.83
N LYS A 400 -17.96 -8.54 20.51
CA LYS A 400 -18.79 -9.15 19.46
C LYS A 400 -18.13 -10.37 18.80
N GLY A 401 -16.97 -10.81 19.27
CA GLY A 401 -16.19 -11.89 18.63
C GLY A 401 -15.66 -11.54 17.24
N ARG A 402 -15.51 -10.24 16.93
CA ARG A 402 -15.07 -9.70 15.63
C ARG A 402 -13.67 -9.07 15.65
N ALA A 403 -12.98 -9.13 16.80
CA ALA A 403 -11.61 -8.64 16.92
C ALA A 403 -10.62 -9.53 16.13
N PRO A 404 -9.46 -8.97 15.74
CA PRO A 404 -8.33 -9.73 15.21
C PRO A 404 -7.99 -10.95 16.09
N ARG A 405 -7.85 -12.12 15.48
CA ARG A 405 -7.55 -13.35 16.22
C ARG A 405 -6.09 -13.38 16.65
N GLY A 406 -5.85 -13.50 17.95
CA GLY A 406 -4.50 -13.62 18.51
C GLY A 406 -3.68 -12.33 18.45
N LEU A 407 -4.30 -11.18 18.15
CA LEU A 407 -3.64 -9.88 18.05
C LEU A 407 -4.44 -8.83 18.82
N GLU A 408 -3.74 -8.03 19.62
CA GLU A 408 -4.26 -6.82 20.24
C GLU A 408 -3.58 -5.64 19.54
N LEU A 409 -4.15 -5.20 18.42
CA LEU A 409 -3.49 -4.26 17.52
C LEU A 409 -3.30 -2.90 18.17
N SER A 410 -4.26 -2.43 18.99
CA SER A 410 -4.10 -1.15 19.69
C SER A 410 -2.89 -1.15 20.64
N ARG A 411 -2.60 -2.28 21.29
CA ARG A 411 -1.41 -2.45 22.13
C ARG A 411 -0.15 -2.50 21.27
N ILE A 412 -0.13 -3.32 20.21
CA ILE A 412 1.03 -3.45 19.32
C ILE A 412 1.40 -2.09 18.71
N MET A 413 0.43 -1.37 18.15
CA MET A 413 0.64 -0.04 17.55
C MET A 413 1.23 0.97 18.56
N ARG A 414 0.81 0.89 19.83
CA ARG A 414 1.31 1.76 20.91
C ARG A 414 2.76 1.43 21.27
N GLU A 415 3.07 0.14 21.45
CA GLU A 415 4.43 -0.34 21.73
C GLU A 415 5.41 -0.05 20.59
N VAL A 416 4.95 -0.19 19.34
CA VAL A 416 5.74 0.16 18.13
C VAL A 416 6.00 1.67 18.05
N TRP A 417 5.02 2.50 18.42
CA TRP A 417 5.23 3.95 18.52
C TRP A 417 6.24 4.32 19.61
N GLU A 418 6.05 3.80 20.83
CA GLU A 418 6.89 4.09 22.00
C GLU A 418 8.36 3.67 21.79
N SER A 419 8.58 2.56 21.08
CA SER A 419 9.92 2.07 20.75
C SER A 419 10.59 2.80 19.57
N LYS A 420 9.88 3.72 18.89
CA LYS A 420 10.26 4.30 17.58
C LYS A 420 10.25 3.32 16.40
N GLY A 421 9.70 2.10 16.58
CA GLY A 421 9.60 1.10 15.52
C GLY A 421 8.76 1.53 14.32
N THR A 422 7.80 2.45 14.49
CA THR A 422 6.98 2.98 13.39
C THR A 422 7.85 3.56 12.26
N TRP A 423 8.94 4.25 12.63
CA TRP A 423 9.82 4.90 11.68
C TRP A 423 10.68 3.88 10.94
N PHE A 424 11.03 2.78 11.60
CA PHE A 424 11.75 1.67 10.97
C PHE A 424 10.88 1.01 9.90
N TRP A 425 9.62 0.70 10.23
CA TRP A 425 8.67 0.12 9.29
C TRP A 425 8.37 1.05 8.11
N HIS A 426 8.18 2.35 8.36
CA HIS A 426 8.03 3.35 7.30
C HIS A 426 9.29 3.48 6.43
N SER A 427 10.49 3.40 7.00
CA SER A 427 11.73 3.42 6.22
C SER A 427 11.79 2.24 5.24
N LEU A 428 11.29 1.06 5.62
CA LEU A 428 11.25 -0.10 4.74
C LEU A 428 10.16 0.00 3.66
N SER A 429 8.99 0.57 4.00
CA SER A 429 7.82 0.61 3.13
C SER A 429 7.73 1.85 2.25
N SER A 430 8.51 2.90 2.51
CA SER A 430 8.47 4.15 1.75
C SER A 430 9.25 4.06 0.43
N ALA A 431 8.78 4.78 -0.59
CA ALA A 431 9.47 4.89 -1.87
C ALA A 431 10.67 5.86 -1.81
N ASN A 432 10.63 6.87 -0.93
CA ASN A 432 11.60 7.96 -0.88
C ASN A 432 12.01 8.41 0.53
N ALA A 433 11.24 8.11 1.57
CA ALA A 433 11.49 8.67 2.92
C ALA A 433 12.52 7.88 3.76
N MET A 434 13.10 6.79 3.25
CA MET A 434 13.98 5.91 4.03
C MET A 434 15.13 6.65 4.72
N TYR A 435 15.81 7.52 3.98
CA TYR A 435 16.95 8.30 4.46
C TYR A 435 16.52 9.32 5.52
N LEU A 436 15.55 10.17 5.17
CA LEU A 436 15.04 11.24 6.03
C LEU A 436 14.49 10.70 7.36
N LEU A 437 13.75 9.60 7.33
CA LEU A 437 13.21 9.01 8.56
C LEU A 437 14.30 8.51 9.51
N LEU A 438 15.40 7.98 8.97
CA LEU A 438 16.52 7.55 9.82
C LEU A 438 17.22 8.77 10.45
N GLU A 439 17.51 9.78 9.65
CA GLU A 439 18.16 11.01 10.09
C GLU A 439 17.32 11.77 11.12
N THR A 440 16.02 11.92 10.91
CA THR A 440 15.16 12.71 11.79
C THR A 440 14.81 11.96 13.09
N HIS A 441 14.56 10.64 13.04
CA HIS A 441 13.95 9.93 14.17
C HIS A 441 14.87 8.97 14.92
N PHE A 442 15.95 8.51 14.31
CA PHE A 442 16.88 7.53 14.89
C PHE A 442 18.22 8.11 15.34
N VAL A 443 18.42 9.43 15.23
CA VAL A 443 19.51 10.10 15.94
C VAL A 443 19.39 9.73 17.42
N TRP A 444 20.51 9.27 17.98
CA TRP A 444 20.60 8.71 19.32
C TRP A 444 19.87 9.61 20.32
N SER A 445 19.11 9.01 21.24
CA SER A 445 18.25 9.72 22.21
C SER A 445 19.01 10.56 23.24
N VAL A 446 20.34 10.62 23.12
CA VAL A 446 21.21 11.53 23.85
C VAL A 446 21.84 12.38 22.78
N ASP A 447 21.83 13.70 22.96
CA ASP A 447 22.48 14.66 22.07
C ASP A 447 23.84 14.08 21.66
N SER A 448 23.92 13.63 20.40
CA SER A 448 25.07 12.87 19.93
C SER A 448 26.32 13.72 20.02
N ASP A 449 26.17 15.04 19.88
CA ASP A 449 27.26 15.98 20.03
C ASP A 449 27.70 16.08 21.48
N GLU A 450 26.77 16.08 22.44
CA GLU A 450 27.09 16.03 23.88
C GLU A 450 27.82 14.72 24.25
N VAL A 451 27.34 13.56 23.76
CA VAL A 451 28.00 12.27 24.02
C VAL A 451 29.38 12.21 23.38
N VAL A 452 29.52 12.67 22.14
CA VAL A 452 30.79 12.72 21.43
C VAL A 452 31.76 13.64 22.18
N GLN A 453 31.33 14.86 22.52
CA GLN A 453 32.15 15.81 23.28
C GLN A 453 32.59 15.21 24.61
N LYS A 454 31.65 14.61 25.36
CA LYS A 454 31.93 13.94 26.62
C LYS A 454 32.92 12.80 26.45
N LYS A 455 32.73 11.91 25.46
CA LYS A 455 33.63 10.75 25.26
C LYS A 455 35.00 11.15 24.77
N VAL A 456 35.11 12.19 23.94
CA VAL A 456 36.39 12.76 23.54
C VAL A 456 37.11 13.39 24.74
N ALA A 457 36.38 14.07 25.63
CA ALA A 457 36.92 14.61 26.87
C ALA A 457 37.36 13.48 27.82
N ASP A 458 36.52 12.46 28.04
CA ASP A 458 36.83 11.26 28.83
C ASP A 458 38.14 10.63 28.34
N LYS A 459 38.32 10.48 27.02
CA LYS A 459 39.53 9.89 26.42
C LYS A 459 40.77 10.75 26.66
N LYS A 460 40.66 12.07 26.53
CA LYS A 460 41.79 12.99 26.82
C LYS A 460 42.21 12.90 28.28
N ALA A 461 41.25 12.90 29.21
CA ALA A 461 41.52 12.76 30.63
C ALA A 461 42.20 11.42 30.94
N TYR A 462 41.66 10.32 30.39
CA TYR A 462 42.26 8.99 30.49
C TYR A 462 43.70 8.95 29.99
N ASP A 463 44.00 9.60 28.85
CA ASP A 463 45.36 9.62 28.30
C ASP A 463 46.35 10.40 29.18
N GLU A 464 45.91 11.47 29.84
CA GLU A 464 46.74 12.21 30.79
C GLU A 464 46.99 11.41 32.07
N ASP A 465 45.97 10.75 32.61
CA ASP A 465 46.12 9.88 33.77
C ASP A 465 47.04 8.69 33.44
N LEU A 466 46.91 8.13 32.26
CA LEU A 466 47.80 7.07 31.77
C LEU A 466 49.25 7.57 31.71
N LYS A 467 49.50 8.74 31.11
CA LYS A 467 50.85 9.34 31.07
C LYS A 467 51.43 9.55 32.47
N ARG A 468 50.63 10.02 33.43
CA ARG A 468 51.06 10.21 34.82
C ARG A 468 51.49 8.89 35.45
N VAL A 469 50.65 7.86 35.35
CA VAL A 469 50.95 6.51 35.84
C VAL A 469 52.26 5.97 35.26
N PHE A 470 52.47 6.13 33.95
CA PHE A 470 53.69 5.67 33.28
C PHE A 470 54.92 6.54 33.59
N ALA A 471 54.75 7.81 33.98
CA ALA A 471 55.81 8.69 34.43
C ALA A 471 56.22 8.47 35.90
N GLY A 472 55.56 7.55 36.62
CA GLY A 472 55.84 7.24 38.04
C GLY A 472 55.29 8.28 39.03
N THR A 473 54.57 9.28 38.52
CA THR A 473 53.76 10.21 39.30
C THR A 473 52.35 9.63 39.35
N GLY A 474 51.98 8.92 40.41
CA GLY A 474 50.63 8.35 40.53
C GLY A 474 49.51 9.37 40.31
N PRO A 475 48.28 8.91 40.03
CA PRO A 475 47.16 9.77 39.63
C PRO A 475 46.87 10.90 40.63
#